data_AF-K1V1T0-F1
#
_entry.id   AF-K1V1T0-F1
#
_cell.length_a   1.000
_cell.length_b   1.000
_cell.length_c   1.000
_cell.angle_alpha   90.00
_cell.angle_beta   90.00
_cell.angle_gamma   90.00
#
_symmetry.space_group_name_H-M   'P 1'
#
loop_
_entity.id
_entity.type
_entity.pdbx_description
1 polymer ?
#
loop_
_entity_poly.entity_id
_entity_poly.type
_entity_poly.pdbx_seq_one_letter_code
_entity_poly.pdbx_strand_id
1 'polypeptide(L)'
;GNHGYIVCTHIDKAHIHNHVIWNSTALNQTRKFRNFWGSSRAVRRLNDTICIENGYSIVENPKRHGKSYNKWLGDKKKLSHRERICAAIDDALTQKPDSFETLLELLRQAGYEVKGKKVPSLLGGEQKKSIRMDTLGDGYTPADLRAVIAGEKAHTPRKSAAAPVKPEERSGNLLVDIQTKLRAGKGAGYARWATLFNLKQMAQTVAYLQDHELLDYAVLSEKAAAASAHFNELSARIKAAETRMAEIAVLREHIVG
;
A
#
# COMPACT_ATOMS: atom_id res chain seq x y z
N GLY A 1 -34.83 0.27 18.40
CA GLY A 1 -34.14 0.22 19.71
C GLY A 1 -34.61 1.41 20.55
N ASN A 2 -34.40 1.37 21.88
CA ASN A 2 -34.94 2.39 22.81
C ASN A 2 -34.04 3.63 22.96
N HIS A 3 -33.27 3.97 21.94
CA HIS A 3 -32.38 5.14 21.91
C HIS A 3 -32.77 6.01 20.71
N GLY A 4 -32.97 7.31 20.92
CA GLY A 4 -33.19 8.27 19.84
C GLY A 4 -31.95 8.39 18.94
N TYR A 5 -32.11 8.74 17.67
CA TYR A 5 -31.01 8.85 16.73
C TYR A 5 -31.28 9.87 15.60
N ILE A 6 -30.21 10.32 14.95
CA ILE A 6 -30.21 11.22 13.80
C ILE A 6 -29.33 10.58 12.73
N VAL A 7 -29.77 10.67 11.47
CA VAL A 7 -29.02 10.24 10.29
C VAL A 7 -28.80 11.44 9.40
N CYS A 8 -27.55 11.77 9.10
CA CYS A 8 -27.17 12.84 8.18
C CYS A 8 -26.48 12.24 6.96
N THR A 9 -27.00 12.50 5.76
CA THR A 9 -26.40 12.04 4.49
C THR A 9 -25.58 13.17 3.88
N HIS A 10 -24.32 12.92 3.58
CA HIS A 10 -23.42 13.86 2.92
C HIS A 10 -23.21 13.45 1.46
N ILE A 11 -23.45 14.39 0.54
CA ILE A 11 -23.26 14.25 -0.91
C ILE A 11 -22.21 15.23 -1.46
N ASP A 12 -21.55 16.00 -0.60
CA ASP A 12 -20.61 17.07 -0.94
C ASP A 12 -19.14 16.58 -1.06
N LYS A 13 -18.90 15.27 -0.93
CA LYS A 13 -17.57 14.64 -1.03
C LYS A 13 -17.51 13.67 -2.21
N ALA A 14 -16.31 13.19 -2.52
CA ALA A 14 -16.07 12.21 -3.59
C ALA A 14 -16.83 10.87 -3.42
N HIS A 15 -17.43 10.62 -2.26
CA HIS A 15 -18.34 9.51 -2.02
C HIS A 15 -19.48 9.93 -1.09
N ILE A 16 -20.67 9.39 -1.36
CA ILE A 16 -21.84 9.55 -0.50
C ILE A 16 -21.57 8.77 0.79
N HIS A 17 -21.76 9.43 1.94
CA HIS A 17 -21.59 8.81 3.24
C HIS A 17 -22.64 9.30 4.24
N ASN A 18 -22.94 8.46 5.24
CA ASN A 18 -23.89 8.77 6.30
C ASN A 18 -23.17 8.93 7.63
N HIS A 19 -23.54 9.95 8.40
CA HIS A 19 -23.27 10.05 9.82
C HIS A 19 -24.53 9.60 10.58
N VAL A 20 -24.38 8.54 11.38
CA VAL A 20 -25.44 8.06 12.27
C VAL A 20 -25.04 8.37 13.70
N ILE A 21 -25.81 9.22 14.37
CA ILE A 21 -25.58 9.63 15.76
C ILE A 21 -26.78 9.19 16.57
N TRP A 22 -26.56 8.39 17.62
CA TRP A 22 -27.64 7.97 18.53
C TRP A 22 -27.37 8.41 19.96
N ASN A 23 -28.44 8.72 20.68
CA ASN A 23 -28.39 9.13 22.07
C ASN A 23 -27.84 7.99 22.93
N SER A 24 -26.80 8.28 23.71
CA SER A 24 -26.21 7.31 24.62
C SER A 24 -27.17 6.90 25.75
N THR A 25 -28.16 7.71 26.11
CA THR A 25 -29.16 7.39 27.13
C THR A 25 -30.44 6.88 26.47
N ALA A 26 -31.04 5.85 27.06
CA ALA A 26 -32.32 5.31 26.59
C ALA A 26 -33.45 6.35 26.75
N LEU A 27 -34.50 6.25 25.93
CA LEU A 27 -35.63 7.18 25.94
C LEU A 27 -36.38 7.21 27.29
N ASN A 28 -36.41 6.08 28.00
CA ASN A 28 -36.95 5.97 29.35
C ASN A 28 -35.97 6.42 30.46
N GLN A 29 -34.79 6.90 30.08
CA GLN A 29 -33.77 7.47 30.98
C GLN A 29 -33.18 6.49 32.02
N THR A 30 -33.47 5.18 31.93
CA THR A 30 -33.03 4.22 32.96
C THR A 30 -31.63 3.66 32.75
N ARG A 31 -31.09 3.75 31.53
CA ARG A 31 -29.81 3.10 31.18
C ARG A 31 -29.09 3.79 30.03
N LYS A 32 -27.76 3.59 30.01
CA LYS A 32 -26.90 3.98 28.89
C LYS A 32 -26.76 2.85 27.86
N PHE A 33 -26.42 3.23 26.64
CA PHE A 33 -26.10 2.33 25.54
C PHE A 33 -24.90 1.48 25.93
N ARG A 34 -25.05 0.16 25.81
CA ARG A 34 -24.01 -0.78 26.19
C ARG A 34 -22.96 -0.87 25.07
N ASN A 35 -21.91 -0.05 25.17
CA ASN A 35 -20.75 -0.16 24.31
C ASN A 35 -19.81 -1.26 24.83
N PHE A 36 -19.99 -2.48 24.33
CA PHE A 36 -19.13 -3.63 24.69
C PHE A 36 -17.98 -3.81 23.69
N TRP A 37 -16.96 -4.57 24.09
CA TRP A 37 -15.85 -4.90 23.21
C TRP A 37 -16.35 -5.64 21.96
N GLY A 38 -16.18 -5.03 20.78
CA GLY A 38 -16.69 -5.56 19.51
C GLY A 38 -18.10 -5.07 19.11
N SER A 39 -18.69 -4.12 19.84
CA SER A 39 -19.96 -3.46 19.48
C SER A 39 -19.99 -2.96 18.03
N SER A 40 -18.91 -2.33 17.56
CA SER A 40 -18.77 -1.87 16.18
C SER A 40 -18.84 -3.00 15.14
N ARG A 41 -18.28 -4.17 15.44
CA ARG A 41 -18.39 -5.36 14.58
C ARG A 41 -19.81 -5.91 14.57
N ALA A 42 -20.50 -5.90 15.71
CA ALA A 42 -21.88 -6.33 15.80
C ALA A 42 -22.81 -5.43 14.98
N VAL A 43 -22.68 -4.11 15.14
CA VAL A 43 -23.43 -3.11 14.34
C VAL A 43 -23.13 -3.27 12.86
N ARG A 44 -21.87 -3.46 12.47
CA ARG A 44 -21.49 -3.70 11.08
C ARG A 44 -22.14 -4.96 10.51
N ARG A 45 -22.09 -6.09 11.22
CA ARG A 45 -22.73 -7.34 10.77
C ARG A 45 -24.22 -7.16 10.57
N LEU A 46 -24.89 -6.48 11.50
CA LEU A 46 -26.32 -6.19 11.37
C LEU A 46 -26.60 -5.33 10.12
N ASN A 47 -25.82 -4.26 9.92
CA ASN A 47 -25.92 -3.42 8.73
C ASN A 47 -25.69 -4.23 7.43
N ASP A 48 -24.63 -5.03 7.39
CA ASP A 48 -24.29 -5.86 6.24
C ASP A 48 -25.42 -6.87 5.94
N THR A 49 -26.00 -7.49 6.96
CA THR A 49 -27.17 -8.38 6.83
C THR A 49 -28.35 -7.64 6.21
N ILE A 50 -28.72 -6.46 6.73
CA ILE A 50 -29.84 -5.65 6.20
C ILE A 50 -29.57 -5.23 4.75
N CYS A 51 -28.34 -4.84 4.42
CA CYS A 51 -27.96 -4.50 3.06
C CYS A 51 -28.16 -5.69 2.11
N ILE A 52 -27.67 -6.86 2.48
CA ILE A 52 -27.85 -8.10 1.71
C ILE A 52 -29.35 -8.46 1.58
N GLU A 53 -30.10 -8.35 2.68
CA GLU A 53 -31.55 -8.57 2.75
C GLU A 53 -32.37 -7.57 1.94
N ASN A 54 -31.77 -6.49 1.43
CA ASN A 54 -32.41 -5.55 0.52
C ASN A 54 -31.72 -5.46 -0.84
N GLY A 55 -30.78 -6.37 -1.14
CA GLY A 55 -30.10 -6.42 -2.44
C GLY A 55 -29.00 -5.37 -2.65
N TYR A 56 -28.53 -4.72 -1.59
CA TYR A 56 -27.42 -3.78 -1.62
C TYR A 56 -26.06 -4.48 -1.49
N SER A 57 -25.02 -3.85 -2.03
CA SER A 57 -23.64 -4.32 -1.93
C SER A 57 -23.03 -4.06 -0.55
N ILE A 58 -22.18 -4.97 -0.09
CA ILE A 58 -21.40 -4.83 1.15
C ILE A 58 -19.89 -4.89 0.87
N VAL A 59 -19.09 -4.41 1.82
CA VAL A 59 -17.62 -4.57 1.78
C VAL A 59 -17.26 -5.95 2.34
N GLU A 60 -17.02 -6.94 1.47
CA GLU A 60 -16.76 -8.34 1.87
C GLU A 60 -15.50 -8.49 2.74
N ASN A 61 -14.38 -7.91 2.30
CA ASN A 61 -13.07 -7.99 2.97
C ASN A 61 -12.59 -6.60 3.38
N PRO A 62 -13.16 -6.02 4.46
CA PRO A 62 -12.73 -4.70 4.92
C PRO A 62 -11.25 -4.77 5.33
N LYS A 63 -10.43 -3.92 4.72
CA LYS A 63 -9.05 -3.74 5.20
C LYS A 63 -9.13 -3.19 6.62
N ARG A 64 -8.55 -3.94 7.58
CA ARG A 64 -8.60 -3.67 9.03
C ARG A 64 -8.16 -2.25 9.39
N HIS A 65 -7.23 -1.73 8.61
CA HIS A 65 -6.77 -0.35 8.62
C HIS A 65 -6.66 0.13 7.17
N GLY A 66 -7.05 1.38 6.91
CA GLY A 66 -6.60 2.08 5.71
C GLY A 66 -5.08 2.20 5.72
N LYS A 67 -4.48 2.58 4.58
CA LYS A 67 -3.10 3.05 4.61
C LYS A 67 -3.06 4.23 5.59
N SER A 68 -2.13 4.25 6.53
CA SER A 68 -1.89 5.48 7.31
C SER A 68 -1.66 6.61 6.30
N TYR A 69 -2.05 7.84 6.64
CA TYR A 69 -1.89 8.99 5.72
C TYR A 69 -0.48 9.03 5.07
N ASN A 70 0.54 8.73 5.87
CA ASN A 70 1.94 8.63 5.44
C ASN A 70 2.20 7.50 4.41
N LYS A 71 1.50 6.36 4.53
CA LYS A 71 1.59 5.23 3.59
C LYS A 71 0.71 5.45 2.35
N TRP A 72 -0.33 6.28 2.44
CA TRP A 72 -1.15 6.68 1.29
C TRP A 72 -0.39 7.64 0.36
N LEU A 73 0.44 8.54 0.91
CA LEU A 73 1.25 9.46 0.10
C LEU A 73 2.27 8.73 -0.82
N GLY A 74 2.68 7.50 -0.50
CA GLY A 74 3.62 6.71 -1.31
C GLY A 74 4.90 7.49 -1.61
N ASP A 75 5.31 7.54 -2.88
CA ASP A 75 6.51 8.22 -3.36
C ASP A 75 6.42 9.76 -3.29
N LYS A 76 5.21 10.32 -3.12
CA LYS A 76 5.03 11.77 -2.88
C LYS A 76 5.34 12.15 -1.44
N LYS A 77 5.62 11.19 -0.55
CA LYS A 77 6.00 11.46 0.84
C LYS A 77 7.33 12.20 0.87
N LYS A 78 7.34 13.41 1.44
CA LYS A 78 8.59 14.06 1.85
C LYS A 78 9.37 13.10 2.74
N LEU A 79 10.62 12.80 2.37
CA LEU A 79 11.52 11.98 3.18
C LEU A 79 11.57 12.56 4.60
N SER A 80 11.40 11.69 5.59
CA SER A 80 11.61 12.09 6.98
C SER A 80 13.06 12.52 7.19
N HIS A 81 13.29 13.33 8.22
CA HIS A 81 14.65 13.79 8.56
C HIS A 81 15.66 12.64 8.73
N ARG A 82 15.21 11.51 9.29
CA ARG A 82 16.02 10.28 9.40
C ARG A 82 16.33 9.66 8.04
N GLU A 83 15.32 9.52 7.18
CA GLU A 83 15.50 8.98 5.82
C GLU A 83 16.44 9.87 4.99
N ARG A 84 16.36 11.20 5.13
CA ARG A 84 17.29 12.15 4.48
C ARG A 84 18.73 11.99 4.97
N ILE A 85 18.93 11.83 6.29
CA ILE A 85 20.26 11.60 6.86
C ILE A 85 20.84 10.27 6.37
N CYS A 86 20.04 9.19 6.38
CA CYS A 86 20.49 7.89 5.86
C CYS A 86 20.89 7.99 4.38
N ALA A 87 20.09 8.67 3.54
CA ALA A 87 20.42 8.89 2.14
C ALA A 87 21.72 9.69 1.98
N ALA A 88 21.93 10.77 2.76
CA ALA A 88 23.17 11.53 2.72
C ALA A 88 24.40 10.71 3.16
N ILE A 89 24.22 9.78 4.11
CA ILE A 89 25.28 8.83 4.50
C ILE A 89 25.55 7.83 3.37
N ASP A 90 24.49 7.31 2.73
CA ASP A 90 24.64 6.40 1.59
C ASP A 90 25.42 7.08 0.45
N ASP A 91 25.05 8.31 0.10
CA ASP A 91 25.73 9.13 -0.92
C ASP A 91 27.19 9.40 -0.53
N ALA A 92 27.47 9.75 0.73
CA ALA A 92 28.83 9.98 1.20
C ALA A 92 29.69 8.70 1.18
N LEU A 93 29.10 7.53 1.47
CA LEU A 93 29.80 6.24 1.39
C LEU A 93 30.12 5.85 -0.07
N THR A 94 29.36 6.29 -1.06
CA THR A 94 29.70 6.05 -2.49
C THR A 94 31.03 6.69 -2.89
N GLN A 95 31.45 7.74 -2.18
CA GLN A 95 32.73 8.42 -2.40
C GLN A 95 33.91 7.68 -1.75
N LYS A 96 33.67 6.53 -1.11
CA LYS A 96 34.67 5.66 -0.46
C LYS A 96 35.59 6.44 0.49
N PRO A 97 35.04 7.05 1.57
CA PRO A 97 35.85 7.76 2.54
C PRO A 97 36.84 6.80 3.21
N ASP A 98 38.07 7.27 3.39
CA ASP A 98 39.19 6.56 4.02
C ASP A 98 39.09 6.48 5.55
N SER A 99 38.34 7.40 6.16
CA SER A 99 38.14 7.46 7.60
C SER A 99 36.73 7.89 7.99
N PHE A 100 36.35 7.59 9.23
CA PHE A 100 35.07 8.05 9.78
C PHE A 100 35.00 9.58 9.87
N GLU A 101 36.11 10.26 10.11
CA GLU A 101 36.14 11.73 10.11
C GLU A 101 35.94 12.30 8.70
N THR A 102 36.48 11.64 7.67
CA THR A 102 36.26 11.99 6.26
C THR A 102 34.79 11.85 5.89
N LEU A 103 34.11 10.79 6.37
CA LEU A 103 32.66 10.65 6.22
C LEU A 103 31.90 11.80 6.88
N LEU A 104 32.29 12.21 8.09
CA LEU A 104 31.66 13.35 8.78
C LEU A 104 31.89 14.67 8.04
N GLU A 105 33.04 14.85 7.42
CA GLU A 105 33.33 16.03 6.61
C GLU A 105 32.48 16.08 5.33
N LEU A 106 32.30 14.95 4.64
CA LEU A 106 31.37 14.86 3.50
C LEU A 106 29.94 15.23 3.90
N LEU A 107 29.51 14.85 5.11
CA LEU A 107 28.19 15.25 5.63
C LEU A 107 28.12 16.76 5.94
N ARG A 108 29.21 17.38 6.41
CA ARG A 108 29.28 18.84 6.58
C ARG A 108 29.16 19.56 5.25
N GLN A 109 29.85 19.08 4.22
CA GLN A 109 29.76 19.61 2.86
C GLN A 109 28.36 19.44 2.26
N ALA A 110 27.66 18.36 2.61
CA ALA A 110 26.25 18.14 2.26
C ALA A 110 25.26 19.01 3.06
N GLY A 111 25.75 19.92 3.92
CA GLY A 111 24.93 20.88 4.67
C GLY A 111 24.41 20.39 6.02
N TYR A 112 25.04 19.37 6.61
CA TYR A 112 24.72 18.90 7.96
C TYR A 112 25.72 19.41 9.00
N GLU A 113 25.21 20.05 10.05
CA GLU A 113 25.99 20.29 11.27
C GLU A 113 26.20 18.99 12.03
N VAL A 114 27.46 18.68 12.35
CA VAL A 114 27.87 17.51 13.13
C VAL A 114 28.27 17.94 14.53
N LYS A 115 27.57 17.45 15.57
CA LYS A 115 27.86 17.77 17.00
C LYS A 115 28.15 16.51 17.81
N GLY A 116 29.13 16.60 18.72
CA GLY A 116 29.51 15.52 19.65
C GLY A 116 30.66 14.65 19.15
N LYS A 117 31.46 14.11 20.09
CA LYS A 117 32.68 13.33 19.80
C LYS A 117 32.45 11.81 19.72
N LYS A 118 31.87 11.20 20.76
CA LYS A 118 31.68 9.73 20.80
C LYS A 118 30.56 9.23 19.88
N VAL A 119 29.40 9.89 19.93
CA VAL A 119 28.24 9.60 19.08
C VAL A 119 27.83 10.91 18.40
N PRO A 120 28.22 11.12 17.14
CA PRO A 120 27.87 12.34 16.44
C PRO A 120 26.36 12.46 16.27
N SER A 121 25.89 13.71 16.30
CA SER A 121 24.51 14.09 16.05
C SER A 121 24.46 15.02 14.86
N LEU A 122 23.53 14.75 13.94
CA LEU A 122 23.40 15.44 12.67
C LEU A 122 22.19 16.37 12.71
N LEU A 123 22.37 17.60 12.23
CA LEU A 123 21.32 18.61 12.09
C LEU A 123 21.44 19.28 10.73
N GLY A 124 20.39 19.29 9.90
CA GLY A 124 20.45 19.94 8.59
C GLY A 124 19.07 20.22 7.99
N GLY A 125 19.02 21.18 7.05
CA GLY A 125 17.78 21.62 6.40
C GLY A 125 16.75 22.17 7.40
N GLU A 126 15.49 21.71 7.30
CA GLU A 126 14.37 22.15 8.15
C GLU A 126 14.31 21.44 9.53
N GLN A 127 15.36 20.72 9.92
CA GLN A 127 15.38 19.98 11.19
C GLN A 127 15.36 20.93 12.40
N LYS A 128 14.41 20.74 13.33
CA LYS A 128 14.34 21.51 14.59
C LYS A 128 15.22 20.94 15.71
N LYS A 129 15.59 19.66 15.63
CA LYS A 129 16.37 18.93 16.64
C LYS A 129 17.39 18.04 15.95
N SER A 130 18.58 17.94 16.52
CA SER A 130 19.62 17.05 16.02
C SER A 130 19.23 15.59 16.23
N ILE A 131 19.66 14.73 15.31
CA ILE A 131 19.44 13.29 15.36
C ILE A 131 20.78 12.60 15.61
N ARG A 132 20.89 11.85 16.71
CA ARG A 132 22.09 11.05 16.99
C ARG A 132 22.19 9.87 16.02
N MET A 133 23.40 9.60 15.54
CA MET A 133 23.64 8.53 14.56
C MET A 133 23.31 7.13 15.09
N ASP A 134 23.50 6.87 16.39
CA ASP A 134 23.13 5.60 17.02
C ASP A 134 21.62 5.28 16.97
N THR A 135 20.77 6.29 16.76
CA THR A 135 19.32 6.11 16.64
C THR A 135 18.85 5.87 15.20
N LEU A 136 19.73 5.95 14.20
CA LEU A 136 19.36 5.79 12.78
C LEU A 136 18.96 4.35 12.44
N GLY A 137 19.40 3.39 13.25
CA GLY A 137 19.15 1.97 13.09
C GLY A 137 20.38 1.21 12.58
N ASP A 138 20.26 -0.11 12.54
CA ASP A 138 21.32 -1.02 12.14
C ASP A 138 21.84 -0.67 10.73
N GLY A 139 23.17 -0.69 10.57
CA GLY A 139 23.85 -0.29 9.33
C GLY A 139 24.19 1.20 9.25
N TYR A 140 23.61 2.04 10.11
CA TYR A 140 23.88 3.48 10.16
C TYR A 140 24.46 3.95 11.50
N THR A 141 24.74 3.02 12.41
CA THR A 141 25.39 3.35 13.68
C THR A 141 26.86 3.73 13.45
N PRO A 142 27.48 4.56 14.31
CA PRO A 142 28.91 4.87 14.18
C PRO A 142 29.82 3.64 14.23
N ALA A 143 29.41 2.54 14.88
CA ALA A 143 30.17 1.30 14.89
C ALA A 143 30.05 0.58 13.54
N ASP A 144 28.83 0.46 13.00
CA ASP A 144 28.59 -0.14 11.69
C ASP A 144 29.33 0.61 10.58
N LEU A 145 29.24 1.95 10.58
CA LEU A 145 29.88 2.77 9.55
C LEU A 145 31.40 2.70 9.60
N ARG A 146 31.99 2.57 10.80
CA ARG A 146 33.43 2.31 10.94
C ARG A 146 33.82 0.94 10.39
N ALA A 147 33.04 -0.09 10.67
CA ALA A 147 33.28 -1.43 10.13
C ALA A 147 33.13 -1.46 8.60
N VAL A 148 32.18 -0.69 8.04
CA VAL A 148 32.01 -0.51 6.59
C VAL A 148 33.24 0.15 5.97
N ILE A 149 33.71 1.26 6.56
CA ILE A 149 34.90 1.98 6.06
C ILE A 149 36.17 1.11 6.17
N ALA A 150 36.28 0.33 7.24
CA ALA A 150 37.38 -0.63 7.42
C ALA A 150 37.30 -1.86 6.49
N GLY A 151 36.22 -2.00 5.73
CA GLY A 151 36.00 -3.15 4.83
C GLY A 151 35.56 -4.43 5.53
N GLU A 152 35.28 -4.39 6.83
CA GLU A 152 34.86 -5.55 7.64
C GLU A 152 33.38 -5.92 7.40
N LYS A 153 32.57 -4.97 6.94
CA LYS A 153 31.12 -5.15 6.72
C LYS A 153 30.67 -4.52 5.42
N ALA A 154 29.84 -5.21 4.65
CA ALA A 154 29.19 -4.61 3.48
C ALA A 154 28.07 -3.65 3.91
N HIS A 155 28.09 -2.42 3.38
CA HIS A 155 26.98 -1.48 3.58
C HIS A 155 25.77 -1.90 2.76
N THR A 156 24.60 -1.99 3.38
CA THR A 156 23.34 -2.25 2.68
C THR A 156 22.43 -1.05 2.84
N PRO A 157 22.29 -0.20 1.80
CA PRO A 157 21.42 0.97 1.86
C PRO A 157 20.00 0.55 2.24
N ARG A 158 19.37 1.34 3.10
CA ARG A 158 18.00 1.10 3.52
C ARG A 158 17.09 1.21 2.30
N LYS A 159 16.61 0.06 1.80
CA LYS A 159 15.69 0.01 0.65
C LYS A 159 14.54 0.98 0.88
N SER A 160 14.47 2.00 0.02
CA SER A 160 13.23 2.72 -0.26
C SER A 160 12.12 1.69 -0.47
N ALA A 161 10.94 1.94 0.11
CA ALA A 161 9.81 1.01 0.10
C ALA A 161 9.12 0.93 -1.29
N ALA A 162 9.90 0.69 -2.33
CA ALA A 162 9.45 0.38 -3.68
C ALA A 162 10.03 -0.98 -4.08
N ALA A 163 9.52 -2.04 -3.45
CA ALA A 163 9.51 -3.34 -4.12
C ALA A 163 8.26 -3.36 -5.02
N PRO A 164 8.36 -3.83 -6.28
CA PRO A 164 7.19 -3.99 -7.12
C PRO A 164 6.23 -4.94 -6.42
N VAL A 165 5.04 -4.43 -6.10
CA VAL A 165 3.94 -5.25 -5.59
C VAL A 165 3.63 -6.24 -6.71
N LYS A 166 3.97 -7.52 -6.50
CA LYS A 166 3.53 -8.60 -7.39
C LYS A 166 2.01 -8.46 -7.57
N PRO A 167 1.47 -8.40 -8.80
CA PRO A 167 0.03 -8.42 -9.00
C PRO A 167 -0.53 -9.66 -8.31
N GLU A 168 -1.48 -9.47 -7.39
CA GLU A 168 -2.27 -10.60 -6.90
C GLU A 168 -2.95 -11.24 -8.13
N GLU A 169 -2.75 -12.54 -8.30
CA GLU A 169 -3.44 -13.34 -9.33
C GLU A 169 -4.95 -13.22 -9.07
N ARG A 170 -5.61 -12.32 -9.81
CA ARG A 170 -7.06 -12.27 -9.84
C ARG A 170 -7.51 -13.54 -10.55
N SER A 171 -8.22 -14.43 -9.85
CA SER A 171 -8.85 -15.57 -10.52
C SER A 171 -9.75 -15.02 -11.63
N GLY A 172 -9.52 -15.43 -12.88
CA GLY A 172 -10.17 -14.88 -14.07
C GLY A 172 -11.70 -15.04 -14.15
N ASN A 173 -12.36 -15.49 -13.08
CA ASN A 173 -13.81 -15.60 -13.03
C ASN A 173 -14.44 -14.28 -12.57
N LEU A 174 -15.14 -13.64 -13.50
CA LEU A 174 -15.95 -12.43 -13.28
C LEU A 174 -17.23 -12.70 -12.47
N LEU A 175 -17.57 -13.98 -12.27
CA LEU A 175 -18.79 -14.42 -11.59
C LEU A 175 -18.47 -15.14 -10.27
N VAL A 176 -19.35 -14.94 -9.29
CA VAL A 176 -19.29 -15.65 -8.00
C VAL A 176 -19.88 -17.04 -8.17
N ASP A 177 -19.11 -18.07 -7.82
CA ASP A 177 -19.64 -19.44 -7.67
C ASP A 177 -20.48 -19.52 -6.39
N ILE A 178 -21.80 -19.40 -6.56
CA ILE A 178 -22.76 -19.39 -5.47
C ILE A 178 -22.71 -20.72 -4.69
N GLN A 179 -22.58 -21.85 -5.38
CA GLN A 179 -22.60 -23.17 -4.74
C GLN A 179 -21.37 -23.39 -3.87
N THR A 180 -20.19 -23.01 -4.36
CA THR A 180 -18.95 -23.06 -3.58
C THR A 180 -19.03 -22.14 -2.36
N LYS A 181 -19.62 -20.94 -2.51
CA LYS A 181 -19.78 -20.01 -1.37
C LYS A 181 -20.82 -20.49 -0.34
N LEU A 182 -21.89 -21.14 -0.77
CA LEU A 182 -22.87 -21.75 0.13
C LEU A 182 -22.25 -22.90 0.94
N ARG A 183 -21.46 -23.78 0.30
CA ARG A 183 -20.69 -24.84 0.99
C ARG A 183 -19.70 -24.28 2.01
N ALA A 184 -19.16 -23.09 1.77
CA ALA A 184 -18.29 -22.36 2.70
C ALA A 184 -19.05 -21.69 3.87
N GLY A 185 -20.33 -22.00 4.08
CA GLY A 185 -21.12 -21.53 5.22
C GLY A 185 -21.80 -20.17 5.03
N LYS A 186 -21.96 -19.70 3.79
CA LYS A 186 -22.74 -18.48 3.50
C LYS A 186 -24.24 -18.79 3.52
N GLY A 187 -25.04 -17.88 4.07
CA GLY A 187 -26.50 -18.05 4.21
C GLY A 187 -27.31 -17.62 2.99
N ALA A 188 -28.63 -17.83 3.04
CA ALA A 188 -29.57 -17.57 1.94
C ALA A 188 -29.54 -16.12 1.41
N GLY A 189 -29.32 -15.12 2.29
CA GLY A 189 -29.15 -13.73 1.86
C GLY A 189 -27.96 -13.55 0.91
N TYR A 190 -26.84 -14.23 1.18
CA TYR A 190 -25.65 -14.16 0.34
C TYR A 190 -25.91 -14.76 -1.05
N ALA A 191 -26.65 -15.87 -1.14
CA ALA A 191 -27.04 -16.44 -2.42
C ALA A 191 -27.85 -15.44 -3.26
N ARG A 192 -28.84 -14.78 -2.65
CA ARG A 192 -29.65 -13.80 -3.37
C ARG A 192 -28.83 -12.59 -3.84
N TRP A 193 -27.91 -12.10 -3.01
CA TRP A 193 -26.96 -11.06 -3.43
C TRP A 193 -26.07 -11.53 -4.57
N ALA A 194 -25.47 -12.72 -4.47
CA ALA A 194 -24.55 -13.25 -5.47
C ALA A 194 -25.24 -13.45 -6.82
N THR A 195 -26.53 -13.85 -6.82
CA THR A 195 -27.35 -13.92 -8.03
C THR A 195 -27.51 -12.54 -8.69
N LEU A 196 -27.87 -11.51 -7.91
CA LEU A 196 -28.01 -10.14 -8.44
C LEU A 196 -26.67 -9.56 -8.90
N PHE A 197 -25.59 -9.85 -8.17
CA PHE A 197 -24.24 -9.46 -8.54
C PHE A 197 -23.82 -10.10 -9.86
N ASN A 198 -23.95 -11.42 -9.99
CA ASN A 198 -23.64 -12.14 -11.21
C ASN A 198 -24.46 -11.61 -12.39
N LEU A 199 -25.75 -11.36 -12.20
CA LEU A 199 -26.61 -10.78 -13.24
C LEU A 199 -26.09 -9.40 -13.69
N LYS A 200 -25.70 -8.52 -12.76
CA LYS A 200 -25.11 -7.22 -13.09
C LYS A 200 -23.77 -7.35 -13.81
N GLN A 201 -22.90 -8.27 -13.38
CA GLN A 201 -21.62 -8.53 -14.04
C GLN A 201 -21.80 -9.09 -15.45
N MET A 202 -22.78 -9.99 -15.64
CA MET A 202 -23.14 -10.50 -16.97
C MET A 202 -23.65 -9.38 -17.87
N ALA A 203 -24.56 -8.54 -17.38
CA ALA A 203 -25.08 -7.40 -18.15
C ALA A 203 -23.96 -6.42 -18.54
N GLN A 204 -23.04 -6.11 -17.63
CA GLN A 204 -21.86 -5.29 -17.93
C GLN A 204 -20.95 -5.95 -18.96
N THR A 205 -20.75 -7.26 -18.87
CA THR A 205 -19.95 -8.02 -19.85
C THR A 205 -20.60 -7.97 -21.23
N VAL A 206 -21.91 -8.20 -21.32
CA VAL A 206 -22.65 -8.13 -22.59
C VAL A 206 -22.60 -6.71 -23.17
N ALA A 207 -22.79 -5.68 -22.35
CA ALA A 207 -22.69 -4.29 -22.81
C ALA A 207 -21.30 -3.97 -23.37
N TYR A 208 -20.25 -4.37 -22.64
CA TYR A 208 -18.87 -4.20 -23.12
C TYR A 208 -18.63 -4.95 -24.44
N LEU A 209 -19.08 -6.20 -24.54
CA LEU A 209 -18.94 -6.97 -25.77
C LEU A 209 -19.69 -6.30 -26.92
N GLN A 210 -20.85 -5.74 -26.68
CA GLN A 210 -21.62 -5.02 -27.68
C GLN A 210 -20.92 -3.72 -28.12
N ASP A 211 -20.48 -2.89 -27.18
CA ASP A 211 -19.82 -1.60 -27.44
C ASP A 211 -18.49 -1.77 -28.21
N HIS A 212 -17.85 -2.94 -28.10
CA HIS A 212 -16.59 -3.25 -28.78
C HIS A 212 -16.72 -4.22 -29.96
N GLU A 213 -17.96 -4.52 -30.37
CA GLU A 213 -18.28 -5.41 -31.49
C GLU A 213 -17.64 -6.81 -31.33
N LEU A 214 -17.71 -7.34 -30.11
CA LEU A 214 -17.14 -8.61 -29.65
C LEU A 214 -18.20 -9.68 -29.34
N LEU A 215 -19.45 -9.49 -29.79
CA LEU A 215 -20.51 -10.49 -29.60
C LEU A 215 -20.29 -11.73 -30.47
N ASP A 216 -19.54 -11.61 -31.56
CA ASP A 216 -19.12 -12.75 -32.38
C ASP A 216 -17.95 -13.48 -31.69
N TYR A 217 -18.13 -14.79 -31.48
CA TYR A 217 -17.14 -15.61 -30.79
C TYR A 217 -15.80 -15.70 -31.54
N ALA A 218 -15.82 -15.77 -32.87
CA ALA A 218 -14.61 -15.86 -33.66
C ALA A 218 -13.80 -14.55 -33.54
N VAL A 219 -14.49 -13.41 -33.64
CA VAL A 219 -13.87 -12.08 -33.45
C VAL A 219 -13.31 -11.93 -32.04
N LEU A 220 -14.06 -12.35 -31.03
CA LEU A 220 -13.60 -12.32 -29.64
C LEU A 220 -12.37 -13.21 -29.42
N SER A 221 -12.39 -14.43 -29.97
CA SER A 221 -11.28 -15.38 -29.87
C SER A 221 -10.01 -14.84 -30.54
N GLU A 222 -10.15 -14.25 -31.73
CA GLU A 222 -9.05 -13.63 -32.45
C GLU A 222 -8.46 -12.45 -31.68
N LYS A 223 -9.30 -11.51 -31.19
CA LYS A 223 -8.82 -10.37 -30.40
C LYS A 223 -8.16 -10.83 -29.09
N ALA A 224 -8.69 -11.87 -28.44
CA ALA A 224 -8.09 -12.45 -27.24
C ALA A 224 -6.70 -13.05 -27.53
N ALA A 225 -6.58 -13.83 -28.62
CA ALA A 225 -5.30 -14.39 -29.04
C ALA A 225 -4.28 -13.30 -29.39
N ALA A 226 -4.69 -12.27 -30.12
CA ALA A 226 -3.85 -11.12 -30.46
C ALA A 226 -3.38 -10.36 -29.21
N ALA A 227 -4.28 -10.12 -28.25
CA ALA A 227 -3.94 -9.48 -26.98
C ALA A 227 -2.96 -10.32 -26.15
N SER A 228 -3.14 -11.65 -26.10
CA SER A 228 -2.20 -12.56 -25.44
C SER A 228 -0.83 -12.58 -26.12
N ALA A 229 -0.78 -12.61 -27.45
CA ALA A 229 0.48 -12.56 -28.19
C ALA A 229 1.24 -11.26 -27.93
N HIS A 230 0.55 -10.11 -28.01
CA HIS A 230 1.12 -8.80 -27.74
C HIS A 230 1.60 -8.67 -26.28
N PHE A 231 0.84 -9.20 -25.31
CA PHE A 231 1.28 -9.25 -23.92
C PHE A 231 2.58 -10.06 -23.76
N ASN A 232 2.65 -11.24 -24.37
CA ASN A 232 3.84 -12.09 -24.29
C ASN A 232 5.06 -11.41 -24.92
N GLU A 233 4.86 -10.72 -26.04
CA GLU A 233 5.91 -9.94 -26.70
C GLU A 233 6.42 -8.81 -25.80
N LEU A 234 5.52 -7.99 -25.23
CA LEU A 234 5.89 -6.93 -24.30
C LEU A 234 6.59 -7.48 -23.07
N SER A 235 6.13 -8.61 -22.52
CA SER A 235 6.79 -9.27 -21.40
C SER A 235 8.21 -9.71 -21.73
N ALA A 236 8.44 -10.26 -22.93
CA ALA A 236 9.77 -10.62 -23.40
C ALA A 236 10.67 -9.39 -23.56
N ARG A 237 10.16 -8.30 -24.13
CA ARG A 237 10.89 -7.02 -24.27
C ARG A 237 11.28 -6.43 -22.92
N ILE A 238 10.38 -6.47 -21.94
CA ILE A 238 10.67 -5.99 -20.57
C ILE A 238 11.80 -6.83 -19.96
N LYS A 239 11.74 -8.16 -20.03
CA LYS A 239 12.81 -9.03 -19.53
C LYS A 239 14.15 -8.78 -20.23
N ALA A 240 14.14 -8.54 -21.54
CA ALA A 240 15.35 -8.19 -22.30
C ALA A 240 15.92 -6.83 -21.88
N ALA A 241 15.06 -5.84 -21.60
CA ALA A 241 15.49 -4.55 -21.09
C ALA A 241 16.08 -4.65 -19.67
N GLU A 242 15.44 -5.43 -18.78
CA GLU A 242 15.93 -5.68 -17.42
C GLU A 242 17.30 -6.37 -17.41
N THR A 243 17.50 -7.37 -18.27
CA THR A 243 18.81 -8.05 -18.42
C THR A 243 19.89 -7.10 -18.93
N ARG A 244 19.59 -6.31 -19.97
CA ARG A 244 20.53 -5.29 -20.48
C ARG A 244 20.88 -4.23 -19.44
N MET A 245 19.90 -3.80 -18.62
CA MET A 245 20.16 -2.87 -17.52
C MET A 245 21.11 -3.46 -16.47
N ALA A 246 20.97 -4.75 -16.17
CA ALA A 246 21.88 -5.45 -15.27
C ALA A 246 23.30 -5.57 -15.85
N GLU A 247 23.44 -5.89 -17.14
CA GLU A 247 24.74 -5.94 -17.83
C GLU A 247 25.44 -4.58 -17.84
N ILE A 248 24.71 -3.50 -18.16
CA ILE A 248 25.25 -2.13 -18.14
C ILE A 248 25.70 -1.75 -16.73
N ALA A 249 24.98 -2.17 -15.68
CA ALA A 249 25.39 -1.94 -14.30
C ALA A 249 26.74 -2.62 -13.99
N VAL A 250 26.92 -3.87 -14.41
CA VAL A 250 28.19 -4.61 -14.24
C VAL A 250 29.34 -3.94 -15.02
N LEU A 251 29.11 -3.54 -16.27
CA LEU A 251 30.13 -2.86 -17.09
C LEU A 251 30.55 -1.53 -16.49
N ARG A 252 29.61 -0.77 -15.89
CA ARG A 252 29.94 0.47 -15.17
C ARG A 252 30.85 0.24 -13.98
N GLU A 253 30.68 -0.85 -13.23
CA GLU A 253 31.59 -1.20 -12.13
C GLU A 253 33.02 -1.49 -12.61
N HIS A 254 33.19 -2.05 -13.81
CA HIS A 254 34.50 -2.37 -14.37
C HIS A 254 35.21 -1.17 -15.00
N ILE A 255 34.48 -0.14 -15.44
CA ILE A 255 35.05 1.09 -16.04
C ILE A 255 35.44 2.12 -14.96
N VAL A 256 34.76 2.11 -13.81
CA VAL A 256 35.01 3.02 -12.68
C VAL A 256 35.96 2.40 -11.64
N GLY A 257 36.45 1.17 -11.89
CA GLY A 257 37.48 0.49 -11.10
C GLY A 257 38.90 0.89 -11.50
#